data_AF-A0A8T4PD11-F1
#
_entry.id   AF-A0A8T4PD11-F1
#
_cell.length_a   1.000
_cell.length_b   1.000
_cell.length_c   1.000
_cell.angle_alpha   90.00
_cell.angle_beta   90.00
_cell.angle_gamma   90.00
#
_symmetry.space_group_name_H-M   'P 1'
#
loop_
_entity.id
_entity.type
_entity.pdbx_description
1 polymer ?
#
loop_
_entity_poly.entity_id
_entity_poly.type
_entity_poly.pdbx_seq_one_letter_code
_entity_poly.pdbx_strand_id
1 'polypeptide(L)'
;MATLDIIKIMKQQGYSNSDVIRSLQEKGISPRDINEAMAQSSIKQAVGDNSKEYEEDSMITEGMETSIMTPKQQSNFQQTEFEQQGQQEQYGQQTIPQEQYPPQQEQYEQYTAQPQQQAYPPQQMPQQQEPQYWNQQPEQYAPQTIPQTAEYGQYEQNNGQYGTEYGAGYSQASTETISEVANQLIEEKTSKMSKSVKDVSEFKIMASAQLEKLNSRLEKIESIIDSLQASLIRKASEQEQNIGDIKTEMRQMQDGFRKVINPLIDGAREVQTKSTRRK
;
A
#
# COMPACT_ATOMS: atom_id res chain seq x y z
N MET A 1 14.98 -35.52 8.90
CA MET A 1 13.95 -34.51 8.56
C MET A 1 14.62 -33.15 8.53
N ALA A 2 14.37 -32.32 7.52
CA ALA A 2 14.92 -30.98 7.46
C ALA A 2 14.27 -30.09 8.54
N THR A 3 15.03 -29.18 9.15
CA THR A 3 14.55 -28.22 10.16
C THR A 3 13.32 -27.43 9.67
N LEU A 4 13.31 -27.11 8.38
CA LEU A 4 12.20 -26.43 7.70
C LEU A 4 10.87 -27.19 7.80
N ASP A 5 10.90 -28.52 7.65
CA ASP A 5 9.67 -29.32 7.65
C ASP A 5 9.08 -29.42 9.05
N ILE A 6 9.94 -29.51 10.07
CA ILE A 6 9.51 -29.52 11.48
C ILE A 6 8.85 -28.19 11.84
N ILE A 7 9.44 -27.06 11.42
CA ILE A 7 8.86 -25.73 11.64
C ILE A 7 7.47 -25.63 10.98
N LYS A 8 7.32 -26.08 9.74
CA LYS A 8 6.01 -26.05 9.05
C LYS A 8 4.96 -26.86 9.78
N ILE A 9 5.28 -28.09 10.20
CA ILE A 9 4.36 -28.95 10.93
C ILE A 9 3.95 -28.29 12.24
N MET A 10 4.90 -27.75 13.01
CA MET A 10 4.59 -27.10 14.28
C MET A 10 3.75 -25.82 14.09
N LYS A 11 4.05 -25.00 13.08
CA LYS A 11 3.23 -23.82 12.76
C LYS A 11 1.81 -24.20 12.31
N GLN A 12 1.67 -25.27 11.52
CA GLN A 12 0.35 -25.79 11.12
C GLN A 12 -0.45 -26.36 12.29
N GLN A 13 0.23 -26.88 13.32
CA GLN A 13 -0.37 -27.32 14.57
C GLN A 13 -0.70 -26.17 15.55
N GLY A 14 -0.42 -24.92 15.17
CA GLY A 14 -0.76 -23.74 15.97
C GLY A 14 0.25 -23.38 17.06
N TYR A 15 1.45 -23.96 17.05
CA TYR A 15 2.51 -23.58 18.00
C TYR A 15 2.99 -22.14 17.76
N SER A 16 3.26 -21.40 18.84
CA SER A 16 3.84 -20.06 18.74
C SER A 16 5.29 -20.14 18.26
N ASN A 17 5.81 -19.07 17.65
CA ASN A 17 7.20 -19.02 17.18
C ASN A 17 8.20 -19.28 18.33
N SER A 18 7.91 -18.81 19.54
CA SER A 18 8.71 -19.09 20.74
C SER A 18 8.74 -20.57 21.12
N ASP A 19 7.60 -21.27 21.01
CA ASP A 19 7.52 -22.70 21.32
C ASP A 19 8.26 -23.54 20.28
N VAL A 20 8.20 -23.13 19.02
CA VAL A 20 8.95 -23.75 17.93
C VAL A 20 10.45 -23.62 18.16
N ILE A 21 10.93 -22.42 18.50
CA ILE A 21 12.36 -22.18 18.79
C ILE A 21 12.82 -23.05 19.96
N ARG A 22 12.06 -23.09 21.06
CA ARG A 22 12.40 -23.90 22.24
C ARG A 22 12.45 -25.39 21.92
N SER A 23 11.46 -25.92 21.19
CA SER A 23 11.44 -27.34 20.81
C SER A 23 12.60 -27.73 19.89
N LEU A 24 13.03 -26.83 18.98
CA LEU A 24 14.17 -27.08 18.10
C LEU A 24 15.50 -27.00 18.86
N GLN A 25 15.63 -26.09 19.82
CA GLN A 25 16.78 -26.03 20.72
C GLN A 25 16.89 -27.28 21.60
N GLU A 26 15.77 -27.78 22.14
CA GLU A 26 15.72 -29.05 22.89
C GLU A 26 16.14 -30.26 22.03
N LYS A 27 15.93 -30.18 20.71
CA LYS A 27 16.42 -31.17 19.73
C LYS A 27 17.88 -30.98 19.31
N GLY A 28 18.58 -30.01 19.92
CA GLY A 28 20.00 -29.74 19.67
C GLY A 28 20.28 -29.00 18.36
N ILE A 29 19.27 -28.36 17.76
CA ILE A 29 19.43 -27.59 16.52
C ILE A 29 20.02 -26.23 16.86
N SER A 30 21.02 -25.79 16.08
CA SER A 30 21.71 -24.53 16.37
C SER A 30 20.77 -23.32 16.21
N PRO A 31 20.94 -22.26 17.02
CA PRO A 31 20.15 -21.04 16.88
C PRO A 31 20.22 -20.42 15.48
N ARG A 32 21.35 -20.58 14.80
CA ARG A 32 21.55 -20.10 13.42
C ARG A 32 20.63 -20.83 12.45
N ASP A 33 20.61 -22.16 12.51
CA ASP A 33 19.79 -22.99 11.60
C ASP A 33 18.29 -22.78 11.85
N ILE A 34 17.91 -22.54 13.12
CA ILE A 34 16.53 -22.20 13.48
C ILE A 34 16.12 -20.89 12.82
N ASN A 35 16.94 -19.84 12.94
CA ASN A 35 16.64 -18.54 12.35
C ASN A 35 16.55 -18.61 10.82
N GLU A 36 17.48 -19.32 10.19
CA GLU A 36 17.49 -19.52 8.73
C GLU A 36 16.25 -20.28 8.25
N ALA A 37 15.89 -21.38 8.91
CA ALA A 37 14.72 -22.16 8.54
C ALA A 37 13.40 -21.43 8.86
N MET A 38 13.35 -20.58 9.90
CA MET A 38 12.20 -19.72 10.21
C MET A 38 12.00 -18.63 9.15
N ALA A 39 13.08 -17.98 8.70
CA ALA A 39 13.03 -17.00 7.62
C ALA A 39 12.56 -17.66 6.31
N GLN A 40 13.14 -18.81 5.96
CA GLN A 40 12.77 -19.56 4.75
C GLN A 40 11.31 -20.05 4.79
N SER A 41 10.83 -20.49 5.95
CA SER A 41 9.43 -20.88 6.16
C SER A 41 8.48 -19.70 5.95
N SER A 42 8.83 -18.52 6.46
CA SER A 42 8.01 -17.31 6.36
C SER A 42 7.93 -16.77 4.93
N ILE A 43 9.05 -16.79 4.20
CA ILE A 43 9.10 -16.45 2.78
C ILE A 43 8.25 -17.44 1.98
N LYS A 44 8.40 -18.75 2.22
CA LYS A 44 7.65 -19.77 1.48
C LYS A 44 6.15 -19.72 1.75
N GLN A 45 5.73 -19.31 2.96
CA GLN A 45 4.32 -19.08 3.29
C GLN A 45 3.78 -17.85 2.55
N ALA A 46 4.53 -16.74 2.57
CA ALA A 46 4.15 -15.50 1.89
C ALA A 46 4.07 -15.65 0.36
N VAL A 47 4.96 -16.46 -0.23
CA VAL A 47 4.96 -16.75 -1.68
C VAL A 47 3.93 -17.82 -2.04
N GLY A 48 3.72 -18.80 -1.17
CA GLY A 48 2.83 -19.95 -1.42
C GLY A 48 1.34 -19.61 -1.39
N ASP A 49 0.90 -18.68 -0.54
CA ASP A 49 -0.51 -18.32 -0.43
C ASP A 49 -1.06 -17.59 -1.68
N ASN A 50 -0.19 -17.05 -2.55
CA ASN A 50 -0.60 -16.45 -3.84
C ASN A 50 -0.63 -17.44 -5.02
N SER A 51 -0.25 -18.70 -4.81
CA SER A 51 -0.05 -19.68 -5.90
C SER A 51 -1.08 -20.81 -5.94
N LYS A 52 -2.13 -20.75 -5.10
CA LYS A 52 -3.17 -21.78 -5.04
C LYS A 52 -4.52 -21.41 -5.67
N GLU A 53 -4.63 -20.28 -6.36
CA GLU A 53 -5.92 -19.83 -6.92
C GLU A 53 -6.11 -20.12 -8.43
N TYR A 54 -5.21 -20.89 -9.08
CA TYR A 54 -5.31 -21.15 -10.54
C TYR A 54 -4.99 -22.58 -11.00
N GLU A 55 -5.23 -23.62 -10.19
CA GLU A 55 -5.07 -25.02 -10.62
C GLU A 55 -6.25 -25.93 -10.23
N GLU A 56 -7.48 -25.44 -10.32
CA GLU A 56 -8.65 -26.31 -10.10
C GLU A 56 -9.87 -25.90 -10.96
N ASP A 57 -9.70 -25.77 -12.28
CA ASP A 57 -10.83 -25.91 -13.23
C ASP A 57 -10.36 -26.27 -14.65
N SER A 58 -9.77 -27.45 -14.82
CA SER A 58 -9.41 -27.98 -16.14
C SER A 58 -9.59 -29.49 -16.20
N MET A 59 -10.78 -29.95 -15.85
CA MET A 59 -11.25 -31.28 -16.24
C MET A 59 -12.68 -31.13 -16.77
N ILE A 60 -12.80 -30.94 -18.09
CA ILE A 60 -13.83 -31.46 -19.02
C ILE A 60 -13.57 -30.75 -20.37
N THR A 61 -12.89 -31.42 -21.29
CA THR A 61 -13.14 -31.28 -22.73
C THR A 61 -12.64 -32.57 -23.39
N GLU A 62 -13.59 -33.49 -23.52
CA GLU A 62 -13.48 -34.71 -24.29
C GLU A 62 -13.62 -34.32 -25.78
N GLY A 63 -12.63 -34.66 -26.61
CA GLY A 63 -12.76 -34.69 -28.07
C GLY A 63 -12.31 -33.42 -28.82
N MET A 64 -11.01 -33.26 -29.06
CA MET A 64 -10.53 -32.74 -30.34
C MET A 64 -9.33 -33.54 -30.82
N GLU A 65 -9.50 -34.06 -32.03
CA GLU A 65 -8.62 -34.99 -32.71
C GLU A 65 -7.27 -34.37 -33.07
N THR A 66 -6.28 -35.26 -33.08
CA THR A 66 -4.91 -35.06 -33.49
C THR A 66 -4.81 -34.48 -34.91
N SER A 67 -4.10 -33.36 -35.06
CA SER A 67 -3.38 -33.08 -36.29
C SER A 67 -1.95 -32.69 -36.00
N ILE A 68 -1.09 -33.60 -36.44
CA ILE A 68 0.35 -33.56 -36.58
C ILE A 68 0.73 -32.42 -37.53
N MET A 69 1.59 -31.49 -37.08
CA MET A 69 2.41 -30.72 -38.01
C MET A 69 3.80 -30.46 -37.41
N THR A 70 4.75 -31.29 -37.83
CA THR A 70 6.20 -31.18 -37.57
C THR A 70 6.87 -30.27 -38.64
N PRO A 71 8.16 -29.90 -38.54
CA PRO A 71 8.62 -28.51 -38.69
C PRO A 71 9.56 -28.27 -39.90
N LYS A 72 9.83 -27.00 -40.22
CA LYS A 72 10.93 -26.41 -41.04
C LYS A 72 10.62 -24.90 -41.12
N GLN A 73 11.48 -23.89 -40.98
CA GLN A 73 12.90 -23.59 -41.24
C GLN A 73 13.27 -22.43 -40.28
N GLN A 74 14.38 -22.44 -39.52
CA GLN A 74 15.75 -22.08 -39.89
C GLN A 74 15.92 -20.70 -40.59
N SER A 75 16.30 -19.66 -39.83
CA SER A 75 17.42 -18.71 -40.07
C SER A 75 17.32 -17.52 -39.06
N ASN A 76 18.24 -17.35 -38.11
CA ASN A 76 19.57 -16.73 -38.18
C ASN A 76 19.53 -15.18 -38.29
N PHE A 77 19.77 -14.44 -37.20
CA PHE A 77 20.40 -13.09 -37.15
C PHE A 77 20.66 -12.76 -35.67
N GLN A 78 21.86 -12.97 -35.15
CA GLN A 78 23.05 -12.09 -35.14
C GLN A 78 23.00 -10.98 -34.08
N GLN A 79 23.85 -11.23 -33.09
CA GLN A 79 24.30 -10.39 -31.98
C GLN A 79 25.01 -9.14 -32.54
N THR A 80 24.78 -7.97 -31.96
CA THR A 80 25.59 -6.77 -32.22
C THR A 80 25.86 -6.06 -30.91
N GLU A 81 27.10 -6.18 -30.44
CA GLU A 81 27.77 -5.25 -29.55
C GLU A 81 27.82 -3.86 -30.21
N PHE A 82 27.67 -2.80 -29.42
CA PHE A 82 28.25 -1.51 -29.79
C PHE A 82 28.78 -0.79 -28.55
N GLU A 83 30.09 -0.55 -28.59
CA GLU A 83 30.82 0.36 -27.73
C GLU A 83 30.51 1.83 -28.06
N GLN A 84 30.39 2.63 -27.00
CA GLN A 84 31.10 3.89 -26.76
C GLN A 84 31.34 4.84 -27.96
N GLN A 85 30.66 6.00 -27.96
CA GLN A 85 31.33 7.31 -28.09
C GLN A 85 30.38 8.46 -27.75
N GLY A 86 30.88 9.42 -26.99
CA GLY A 86 30.17 10.64 -26.67
C GLY A 86 30.12 11.61 -27.84
N GLN A 87 29.09 12.45 -27.85
CA GLN A 87 29.10 13.76 -28.47
C GLN A 87 28.02 14.63 -27.81
N GLN A 88 28.44 15.83 -27.41
CA GLN A 88 27.59 16.95 -26.99
C GLN A 88 26.87 17.50 -28.22
N GLU A 89 25.57 17.81 -28.09
CA GLU A 89 24.83 18.81 -28.88
C GLU A 89 23.51 19.06 -28.13
N GLN A 90 23.33 20.19 -27.45
CA GLN A 90 22.95 21.52 -27.97
C GLN A 90 21.45 21.65 -28.26
N TYR A 91 20.78 22.36 -27.34
CA TYR A 91 19.50 23.08 -27.37
C TYR A 91 18.55 22.92 -28.57
N GLY A 92 17.31 22.54 -28.25
CA GLY A 92 16.13 22.82 -29.06
C GLY A 92 14.85 22.68 -28.23
N GLN A 93 14.33 23.80 -27.71
CA GLN A 93 12.95 23.88 -27.21
C GLN A 93 12.00 23.68 -28.40
N GLN A 94 11.11 22.69 -28.31
CA GLN A 94 9.98 22.56 -29.22
C GLN A 94 8.70 22.84 -28.45
N THR A 95 8.14 24.02 -28.72
CA THR A 95 6.86 24.49 -28.23
C THR A 95 5.74 23.70 -28.89
N ILE A 96 4.85 23.14 -28.08
CA ILE A 96 3.63 22.46 -28.52
C ILE A 96 2.53 23.54 -28.62
N PRO A 97 1.84 23.68 -29.77
CA PRO A 97 0.74 24.63 -29.91
C PRO A 97 -0.44 24.26 -28.99
N GLN A 98 -0.88 25.21 -28.15
CA GLN A 98 -2.15 25.12 -27.44
C GLN A 98 -3.31 25.26 -28.45
N GLU A 99 -4.07 24.19 -28.65
CA GLU A 99 -5.40 24.29 -29.25
C GLU A 99 -6.37 24.93 -28.23
N GLN A 100 -6.74 26.16 -28.55
CA GLN A 100 -7.69 26.98 -27.84
C GLN A 100 -9.11 26.55 -28.25
N TYR A 101 -9.75 25.72 -27.42
CA TYR A 101 -11.17 25.40 -27.58
C TYR A 101 -12.06 26.57 -27.12
N PRO A 102 -13.14 26.89 -27.85
CA PRO A 102 -14.08 27.93 -27.46
C PRO A 102 -14.94 27.49 -26.25
N PRO A 103 -15.33 28.40 -25.34
CA PRO A 103 -16.23 28.07 -24.25
C PRO A 103 -17.66 27.93 -24.78
N GLN A 104 -18.19 26.71 -24.78
CA GLN A 104 -19.65 26.50 -24.88
C GLN A 104 -20.27 26.78 -23.51
N GLN A 105 -21.04 27.86 -23.45
CA GLN A 105 -22.01 28.11 -22.40
C GLN A 105 -23.17 27.12 -22.58
N GLU A 106 -23.18 26.04 -21.81
CA GLU A 106 -24.40 25.26 -21.61
C GLU A 106 -25.00 25.59 -20.24
N GLN A 107 -26.23 26.07 -20.34
CA GLN A 107 -27.12 26.49 -19.28
C GLN A 107 -27.81 25.22 -18.74
N TYR A 108 -27.27 24.61 -17.69
CA TYR A 108 -27.95 23.48 -17.04
C TYR A 108 -28.98 23.99 -16.04
N GLU A 109 -30.23 23.64 -16.33
CA GLU A 109 -31.38 23.84 -15.46
C GLU A 109 -31.25 23.05 -14.15
N GLN A 110 -31.54 23.77 -13.08
CA GLN A 110 -31.57 23.34 -11.70
C GLN A 110 -32.78 22.43 -11.44
N TYR A 111 -32.59 21.11 -11.47
CA TYR A 111 -33.55 20.15 -10.90
C TYR A 111 -33.09 19.71 -9.51
N THR A 112 -33.70 20.32 -8.49
CA THR A 112 -33.60 19.90 -7.09
C THR A 112 -34.52 18.72 -6.85
N ALA A 113 -33.96 17.50 -6.78
CA ALA A 113 -34.64 16.35 -6.18
C ALA A 113 -34.11 16.15 -4.76
N GLN A 114 -34.94 16.46 -3.75
CA GLN A 114 -34.69 16.16 -2.35
C GLN A 114 -34.68 14.63 -2.13
N PRO A 115 -33.60 14.03 -1.62
CA PRO A 115 -33.71 12.76 -0.92
C PRO A 115 -34.30 13.01 0.48
N GLN A 116 -35.44 12.39 0.77
CA GLN A 116 -35.98 12.31 2.12
C GLN A 116 -34.95 11.61 3.02
N GLN A 117 -34.42 12.35 3.99
CA GLN A 117 -33.54 11.83 5.02
C GLN A 117 -34.34 10.90 5.94
N GLN A 118 -34.02 9.61 5.87
CA GLN A 118 -34.42 8.64 6.88
C GLN A 118 -33.58 8.92 8.14
N ALA A 119 -34.26 9.38 9.20
CA ALA A 119 -33.66 9.67 10.49
C ALA A 119 -33.18 8.38 11.16
N TYR A 120 -31.86 8.15 11.16
CA TYR A 120 -31.23 7.15 12.00
C TYR A 120 -31.03 7.72 13.42
N PRO A 121 -31.30 6.93 14.48
CA PRO A 121 -31.01 7.35 15.85
C PRO A 121 -29.49 7.48 16.06
N PRO A 122 -29.02 8.47 16.83
CA PRO A 122 -27.60 8.68 17.09
C PRO A 122 -27.04 7.53 17.93
N GLN A 123 -26.20 6.69 17.32
CA GLN A 123 -25.31 5.82 18.08
C GLN A 123 -24.23 6.69 18.74
N GLN A 124 -24.22 6.66 20.07
CA GLN A 124 -23.18 7.25 20.89
C GLN A 124 -21.86 6.54 20.59
N MET A 125 -20.93 7.23 19.93
CA MET A 125 -19.55 6.79 19.85
C MET A 125 -18.91 6.85 21.24
N PRO A 126 -18.24 5.78 21.71
CA PRO A 126 -17.42 5.87 22.90
C PRO A 126 -16.26 6.85 22.63
N GLN A 127 -16.14 7.87 23.49
CA GLN A 127 -14.98 8.75 23.56
C GLN A 127 -13.72 7.90 23.70
N GLN A 128 -12.94 7.84 22.64
CA GLN A 128 -11.56 7.35 22.70
C GLN A 128 -10.76 8.43 23.43
N GLN A 129 -10.30 8.08 24.62
CA GLN A 129 -9.37 8.91 25.39
C GLN A 129 -8.07 9.03 24.61
N GLU A 130 -7.78 10.24 24.12
CA GLU A 130 -6.48 10.59 23.57
C GLU A 130 -5.40 10.40 24.66
N PRO A 131 -4.33 9.66 24.39
CA PRO A 131 -3.17 9.66 25.29
C PRO A 131 -2.52 11.04 25.23
N GLN A 132 -2.52 11.72 26.38
CA GLN A 132 -1.77 12.94 26.65
C GLN A 132 -0.30 12.74 26.28
N TYR A 133 0.10 13.31 25.15
CA TYR A 133 1.50 13.43 24.76
C TYR A 133 2.20 14.38 25.71
N TRP A 134 3.16 13.85 26.47
CA TRP A 134 4.12 14.64 27.21
C TRP A 134 4.95 15.49 26.25
N ASN A 135 4.72 16.79 26.34
CA ASN A 135 5.48 17.84 25.68
C ASN A 135 6.90 17.88 26.26
N GLN A 136 7.82 17.09 25.71
CA GLN A 136 9.26 17.20 26.02
C GLN A 136 9.80 18.43 25.30
N GLN A 137 10.05 19.48 26.09
CA GLN A 137 10.88 20.60 25.66
C GLN A 137 12.26 20.08 25.23
N PRO A 138 12.83 20.55 24.12
CA PRO A 138 14.21 20.27 23.77
C PRO A 138 15.13 20.99 24.77
N GLU A 139 15.76 20.25 25.68
CA GLU A 139 16.95 20.72 26.39
C GLU A 139 18.03 21.02 25.35
N GLN A 140 18.29 22.32 25.15
CA GLN A 140 19.48 22.81 24.48
C GLN A 140 20.71 22.35 25.27
N TYR A 141 21.35 21.28 24.78
CA TYR A 141 22.69 20.91 25.19
C TYR A 141 23.65 22.04 24.80
N ALA A 142 24.12 22.79 25.80
CA ALA A 142 25.28 23.64 25.67
C ALA A 142 26.52 22.77 25.40
N PRO A 143 27.39 23.13 24.44
CA PRO A 143 28.60 22.37 24.16
C PRO A 143 29.56 22.46 25.35
N GLN A 144 29.83 21.31 25.97
CA GLN A 144 30.86 21.15 26.99
C GLN A 144 32.22 21.27 26.29
N THR A 145 32.87 22.42 26.47
CA THR A 145 34.21 22.68 25.97
C THR A 145 35.22 21.77 26.65
N ILE A 146 35.93 20.99 25.84
CA ILE A 146 37.11 20.21 26.21
C ILE A 146 38.24 21.21 26.55
N PRO A 147 38.81 21.22 27.77
CA PRO A 147 40.01 22.01 28.02
C PRO A 147 41.21 21.32 27.35
N GLN A 148 41.68 21.94 26.26
CA GLN A 148 42.97 21.63 25.67
C GLN A 148 44.09 22.04 26.63
N THR A 149 45.01 21.10 26.80
CA THR A 149 46.31 21.21 27.43
C THR A 149 47.22 22.21 26.70
N ALA A 150 47.62 23.27 27.41
CA ALA A 150 48.76 24.16 27.20
C ALA A 150 48.64 25.25 28.29
N GLU A 151 49.65 25.83 28.94
CA GLU A 151 51.10 25.82 28.87
C GLU A 151 51.53 26.84 29.96
N TYR A 152 52.64 26.59 30.66
CA TYR A 152 53.44 27.51 31.49
C TYR A 152 52.75 28.67 32.27
N GLY A 153 52.75 28.54 33.60
CA GLY A 153 52.48 29.64 34.54
C GLY A 153 53.09 29.37 35.91
N GLN A 154 54.31 29.84 36.09
CA GLN A 154 55.09 29.82 37.33
C GLN A 154 54.56 30.91 38.28
N TYR A 155 53.95 30.55 39.42
CA TYR A 155 53.88 31.46 40.58
C TYR A 155 53.69 30.74 41.92
N GLU A 156 54.66 31.03 42.78
CA GLU A 156 54.60 31.30 44.22
C GLU A 156 53.91 30.31 45.16
N GLN A 157 54.78 29.48 45.76
CA GLN A 157 55.00 29.40 47.20
C GLN A 157 54.18 30.41 48.03
N ASN A 158 53.06 29.96 48.61
CA ASN A 158 52.51 30.61 49.79
C ASN A 158 52.16 29.58 50.87
N ASN A 159 52.83 29.80 51.99
CA ASN A 159 52.82 29.04 53.22
C ASN A 159 51.55 29.41 54.01
N GLY A 160 50.62 28.48 54.14
CA GLY A 160 49.29 28.73 54.72
C GLY A 160 48.79 27.54 55.53
N GLN A 161 49.56 27.17 56.54
CA GLN A 161 49.21 26.27 57.63
C GLN A 161 48.08 26.88 58.48
N TYR A 162 46.83 26.41 58.34
CA TYR A 162 45.86 26.38 59.42
C TYR A 162 44.83 25.28 59.17
N GLY A 163 44.66 24.43 60.19
CA GLY A 163 43.94 23.18 60.12
C GLY A 163 42.43 23.30 59.99
N THR A 164 41.83 22.24 59.46
CA THR A 164 40.48 21.80 59.81
C THR A 164 40.51 20.28 59.80
N GLU A 165 40.73 19.77 61.00
CA GLU A 165 40.42 18.45 61.51
C GLU A 165 38.90 18.20 61.42
N TYR A 166 38.48 16.92 61.34
CA TYR A 166 37.12 16.37 61.17
C TYR A 166 36.65 16.04 59.74
N GLY A 167 37.00 14.82 59.31
CA GLY A 167 36.41 14.17 58.13
C GLY A 167 37.04 12.82 57.78
N ALA A 168 37.53 12.07 58.78
CA ALA A 168 38.15 10.77 58.57
C ALA A 168 37.08 9.68 58.38
N GLY A 169 37.09 9.03 57.21
CA GLY A 169 36.26 7.86 56.97
C GLY A 169 35.85 7.62 55.52
N TYR A 170 36.28 8.41 54.53
CA TYR A 170 36.21 7.97 53.14
C TYR A 170 37.52 7.30 52.78
N SER A 171 37.48 5.97 52.91
CA SER A 171 38.40 5.05 52.26
C SER A 171 38.79 5.61 50.89
N GLN A 172 40.09 5.71 50.63
CA GLN A 172 40.64 5.74 49.27
C GLN A 172 40.11 4.48 48.57
N ALA A 173 38.88 4.54 48.06
CA ALA A 173 38.48 3.69 46.96
C ALA A 173 39.47 4.06 45.85
N SER A 174 40.42 3.16 45.62
CA SER A 174 41.46 3.32 44.61
C SER A 174 40.80 3.85 43.35
N THR A 175 41.33 4.93 42.78
CA THR A 175 40.86 5.50 41.51
C THR A 175 40.72 4.42 40.42
N GLU A 176 41.51 3.35 40.52
CA GLU A 176 41.40 2.13 39.73
C GLU A 176 40.03 1.44 39.87
N THR A 177 39.50 1.27 41.08
CA THR A 177 38.18 0.65 41.31
C THR A 177 37.05 1.53 40.79
N ILE A 178 37.17 2.86 40.94
CA ILE A 178 36.20 3.81 40.38
C ILE A 178 36.24 3.77 38.84
N SER A 179 37.44 3.68 38.26
CA SER A 179 37.62 3.57 36.81
C SER A 179 37.06 2.25 36.27
N GLU A 180 37.21 1.14 36.98
CA GLU A 180 36.69 -0.17 36.57
C GLU A 180 35.15 -0.17 36.56
N VAL A 181 34.53 0.35 37.64
CA VAL A 181 33.07 0.49 37.73
C VAL A 181 32.54 1.45 36.64
N ALA A 182 33.25 2.55 36.37
CA ALA A 182 32.87 3.47 35.32
C ALA A 182 32.94 2.83 33.93
N ASN A 183 34.02 2.09 33.62
CA ASN A 183 34.16 1.39 32.35
C ASN A 183 33.09 0.32 32.16
N GLN A 184 32.79 -0.46 33.19
CA GLN A 184 31.74 -1.48 33.15
C GLN A 184 30.36 -0.84 32.92
N LEU A 185 30.07 0.29 33.57
CA LEU A 185 28.81 1.01 33.37
C LEU A 185 28.70 1.59 31.95
N ILE A 186 29.79 2.14 31.41
CA ILE A 186 29.85 2.66 30.04
C ILE A 186 29.64 1.52 29.04
N GLU A 187 30.28 0.37 29.23
CA GLU A 187 30.13 -0.79 28.35
C GLU A 187 28.70 -1.33 28.38
N GLU A 188 28.09 -1.45 29.57
CA GLU A 188 26.70 -1.89 29.70
C GLU A 188 25.72 -0.91 29.02
N LYS A 189 25.89 0.39 29.23
CA LYS A 189 25.03 1.42 28.62
C LYS A 189 25.23 1.51 27.11
N THR A 190 26.47 1.41 26.63
CA THR A 190 26.81 1.42 25.20
C THR A 190 26.25 0.16 24.51
N SER A 191 26.35 -1.00 25.15
CA SER A 191 25.77 -2.25 24.66
C SER A 191 24.25 -2.17 24.57
N LYS A 192 23.56 -1.66 25.60
CA LYS A 192 22.11 -1.41 25.57
C LYS A 192 21.73 -0.43 24.46
N MET A 193 22.47 0.67 24.31
CA MET A 193 22.21 1.66 23.26
C MET A 193 22.40 1.07 21.86
N SER A 194 23.47 0.29 21.64
CA SER A 194 23.70 -0.45 20.38
C SER A 194 22.56 -1.40 20.06
N LYS A 195 22.02 -2.10 21.07
CA LYS A 195 20.85 -2.96 20.91
C LYS A 195 19.60 -2.16 20.50
N SER A 196 19.30 -1.04 21.18
CA SER A 196 18.17 -0.19 20.81
C SER A 196 18.28 0.38 19.40
N VAL A 197 19.49 0.74 18.95
CA VAL A 197 19.72 1.20 17.56
C VAL A 197 19.41 0.07 16.55
N LYS A 198 19.78 -1.18 16.87
CA LYS A 198 19.42 -2.33 16.04
C LYS A 198 17.90 -2.54 16.00
N ASP A 199 17.23 -2.48 17.13
CA ASP A 199 15.77 -2.64 17.21
C ASP A 199 15.05 -1.56 16.37
N VAL A 200 15.53 -0.30 16.40
CA VAL A 200 15.01 0.79 15.56
C VAL A 200 15.27 0.53 14.07
N SER A 201 16.43 -0.02 13.73
CA SER A 201 16.74 -0.39 12.34
C SER A 201 15.83 -1.52 11.83
N GLU A 202 15.58 -2.54 12.64
CA GLU A 202 14.66 -3.63 12.32
C GLU A 202 13.23 -3.11 12.17
N PHE A 203 12.78 -2.24 13.07
CA PHE A 203 11.50 -1.56 12.95
C PHE A 203 11.38 -0.78 11.65
N LYS A 204 12.42 -0.03 11.25
CA LYS A 204 12.44 0.70 9.97
C LYS A 204 12.26 -0.24 8.78
N ILE A 205 12.93 -1.40 8.78
CA ILE A 205 12.82 -2.39 7.71
C ILE A 205 11.39 -2.94 7.64
N MET A 206 10.81 -3.33 8.78
CA MET A 206 9.43 -3.84 8.84
C MET A 206 8.40 -2.77 8.43
N ALA A 207 8.55 -1.54 8.90
CA ALA A 207 7.67 -0.43 8.55
C ALA A 207 7.76 -0.11 7.04
N SER A 208 8.96 -0.12 6.47
CA SER A 208 9.16 0.10 5.02
C SER A 208 8.47 -0.98 4.19
N ALA A 209 8.62 -2.25 4.57
CA ALA A 209 7.94 -3.36 3.90
C ALA A 209 6.40 -3.29 4.02
N GLN A 210 5.89 -2.87 5.18
CA GLN A 210 4.44 -2.66 5.36
C GLN A 210 3.93 -1.48 4.51
N LEU A 211 4.68 -0.38 4.43
CA LEU A 211 4.34 0.76 3.58
C LEU A 211 4.33 0.38 2.10
N GLU A 212 5.31 -0.40 1.64
CA GLU A 212 5.35 -0.90 0.27
C GLU A 212 4.13 -1.77 -0.05
N LYS A 213 3.79 -2.70 0.85
CA LYS A 213 2.56 -3.52 0.74
C LYS A 213 1.29 -2.67 0.73
N LEU A 214 1.23 -1.62 1.53
CA LEU A 214 0.10 -0.68 1.53
C LEU A 214 0.01 0.07 0.20
N ASN A 215 1.13 0.53 -0.35
CA ASN A 215 1.18 1.21 -1.64
C ASN A 215 0.63 0.32 -2.76
N SER A 216 1.09 -0.94 -2.85
CA SER A 216 0.57 -1.89 -3.87
C SER A 216 -0.92 -2.18 -3.71
N ARG A 217 -1.43 -2.22 -2.47
CA ARG A 217 -2.88 -2.37 -2.23
C ARG A 217 -3.66 -1.13 -2.68
N LEU A 218 -3.08 0.06 -2.49
CA LEU A 218 -3.69 1.33 -2.87
C LEU A 218 -3.77 1.44 -4.41
N GLU A 219 -2.69 1.10 -5.12
CA GLU A 219 -2.67 1.01 -6.58
C GLU A 219 -3.73 0.01 -7.10
N LYS A 220 -3.90 -1.15 -6.43
CA LYS A 220 -4.95 -2.11 -6.78
C LYS A 220 -6.35 -1.53 -6.54
N ILE A 221 -6.56 -0.79 -5.46
CA ILE A 221 -7.84 -0.13 -5.18
C ILE A 221 -8.13 0.94 -6.24
N GLU A 222 -7.15 1.73 -6.64
CA GLU A 222 -7.25 2.71 -7.71
C GLU A 222 -7.69 2.05 -9.03
N SER A 223 -7.03 0.95 -9.42
CA SER A 223 -7.42 0.19 -10.61
C SER A 223 -8.84 -0.38 -10.56
N ILE A 224 -9.30 -0.84 -9.39
CA ILE A 224 -10.68 -1.30 -9.20
C ILE A 224 -11.67 -0.14 -9.35
N ILE A 225 -11.34 1.04 -8.81
CA ILE A 225 -12.16 2.25 -8.93
C ILE A 225 -12.26 2.68 -10.39
N ASP A 226 -11.15 2.69 -11.14
CA ASP A 226 -11.16 3.01 -12.57
C ASP A 226 -12.04 2.04 -13.37
N SER A 227 -11.91 0.73 -13.11
CA SER A 227 -12.74 -0.29 -13.73
C SER A 227 -14.23 -0.12 -13.38
N LEU A 228 -14.53 0.26 -12.14
CA LEU A 228 -15.89 0.53 -11.70
C LEU A 228 -16.47 1.76 -12.41
N GLN A 229 -15.70 2.84 -12.50
CA GLN A 229 -16.11 4.06 -13.21
C GLN A 229 -16.37 3.77 -14.69
N ALA A 230 -15.46 3.06 -15.36
CA ALA A 230 -15.64 2.64 -16.75
C ALA A 230 -16.91 1.78 -16.94
N SER A 231 -17.17 0.85 -16.02
CA SER A 231 -18.35 -0.02 -16.07
C SER A 231 -19.66 0.75 -15.85
N LEU A 232 -19.66 1.74 -14.93
CA LEU A 232 -20.81 2.60 -14.69
C LEU A 232 -21.12 3.49 -15.91
N ILE A 233 -20.09 4.08 -16.53
CA ILE A 233 -20.25 4.89 -17.76
C ILE A 233 -20.80 4.03 -18.90
N ARG A 234 -20.26 2.82 -19.11
CA ARG A 234 -20.76 1.90 -20.14
C ARG A 234 -22.22 1.53 -19.91
N LYS A 235 -22.57 1.14 -18.68
CA LYS A 235 -23.94 0.76 -18.34
C LYS A 235 -24.93 1.93 -18.47
N ALA A 236 -24.51 3.14 -18.09
CA ALA A 236 -25.32 4.33 -18.31
C ALA A 236 -25.53 4.61 -19.81
N SER A 237 -24.48 4.45 -20.62
CA SER A 237 -24.56 4.63 -22.09
C SER A 237 -25.45 3.59 -22.75
N GLU A 238 -25.33 2.32 -22.35
CA GLU A 238 -26.22 1.24 -22.79
C GLU A 238 -27.68 1.52 -22.42
N GLN A 239 -27.93 2.04 -21.21
CA GLN A 239 -29.27 2.41 -20.78
C GLN A 239 -29.83 3.60 -21.58
N GLU A 240 -29.01 4.61 -21.88
CA GLU A 240 -29.40 5.73 -22.74
C GLU A 240 -29.74 5.25 -24.16
N GLN A 241 -28.93 4.36 -24.74
CA GLN A 241 -29.19 3.74 -26.03
C GLN A 241 -30.52 2.97 -26.02
N ASN A 242 -30.74 2.12 -25.01
CA ASN A 242 -31.98 1.36 -24.85
C ASN A 242 -33.21 2.29 -24.77
N ILE A 243 -33.11 3.42 -24.06
CA ILE A 243 -34.19 4.42 -23.99
C ILE A 243 -34.41 5.08 -25.37
N GLY A 244 -33.34 5.35 -26.11
CA GLY A 244 -33.40 5.87 -27.48
C GLY A 244 -34.12 4.93 -28.44
N ASP A 245 -33.80 3.64 -28.37
CA ASP A 245 -34.43 2.60 -29.18
C ASP A 245 -35.92 2.45 -28.85
N ILE A 246 -36.28 2.38 -27.56
CA ILE A 246 -37.69 2.36 -27.09
C ILE A 246 -38.46 3.58 -27.61
N LYS A 247 -37.87 4.78 -27.57
CA LYS A 247 -38.52 6.00 -28.07
C LYS A 247 -38.75 5.92 -29.58
N THR A 248 -37.82 5.34 -30.32
CA THR A 248 -37.92 5.14 -31.77
C THR A 248 -39.01 4.14 -32.11
N GLU A 249 -39.03 2.99 -31.44
CA GLU A 249 -40.08 1.98 -31.61
C GLU A 249 -41.46 2.51 -31.21
N MET A 250 -41.55 3.28 -30.11
CA MET A 250 -42.80 3.89 -29.68
C MET A 250 -43.33 4.88 -30.73
N ARG A 251 -42.46 5.67 -31.38
CA ARG A 251 -42.85 6.54 -32.49
C ARG A 251 -43.34 5.73 -33.69
N GLN A 252 -42.63 4.67 -34.06
CA GLN A 252 -43.05 3.79 -35.15
C GLN A 252 -44.41 3.12 -34.86
N MET A 253 -44.65 2.71 -33.62
CA MET A 253 -45.93 2.15 -33.18
C MET A 253 -47.04 3.20 -33.23
N GLN A 254 -46.78 4.43 -32.79
CA GLN A 254 -47.73 5.55 -32.91
C GLN A 254 -48.08 5.84 -34.37
N ASP A 255 -47.09 5.83 -35.26
CA ASP A 255 -47.31 6.03 -36.69
C ASP A 255 -48.08 4.86 -37.32
N GLY A 256 -47.77 3.62 -36.92
CA GLY A 256 -48.53 2.43 -37.31
C GLY A 256 -49.98 2.51 -36.87
N PHE A 257 -50.23 2.93 -35.63
CA PHE A 257 -51.58 3.12 -35.10
C PHE A 257 -52.32 4.23 -35.83
N ARG A 258 -51.67 5.38 -36.11
CA ARG A 258 -52.26 6.45 -36.94
C ARG A 258 -52.66 5.96 -38.32
N LYS A 259 -51.81 5.15 -38.96
CA LYS A 259 -52.10 4.55 -40.28
C LYS A 259 -53.28 3.59 -40.26
N VAL A 260 -53.53 2.90 -39.14
CA VAL A 260 -54.68 1.97 -38.99
C VAL A 260 -55.95 2.71 -38.56
N ILE A 261 -55.84 3.66 -37.62
CA ILE A 261 -56.98 4.39 -37.07
C ILE A 261 -57.56 5.38 -38.07
N ASN A 262 -56.74 6.13 -38.80
CA ASN A 262 -57.25 7.17 -39.70
C ASN A 262 -58.22 6.61 -40.75
N PRO A 263 -57.91 5.52 -41.49
CA PRO A 263 -58.85 4.90 -42.43
C PRO A 263 -60.13 4.37 -41.78
N LEU A 264 -60.06 3.85 -40.53
CA LEU A 264 -61.24 3.37 -39.81
C LEU A 264 -62.17 4.53 -39.42
N ILE A 265 -61.61 5.63 -38.94
CA ILE A 265 -62.36 6.85 -38.62
C ILE A 265 -62.96 7.46 -39.89
N ASP A 266 -62.17 7.57 -40.95
CA ASP A 266 -62.61 8.12 -42.23
C ASP A 266 -63.71 7.26 -42.85
N GLY A 267 -63.53 5.93 -42.83
CA GLY A 267 -64.55 4.96 -43.26
C GLY A 267 -65.85 5.06 -42.45
N ALA A 268 -65.76 5.22 -41.12
CA ALA A 268 -66.94 5.41 -40.27
C ALA A 268 -67.69 6.72 -40.56
N ARG A 269 -66.97 7.82 -40.82
CA ARG A 269 -67.55 9.12 -41.21
C ARG A 269 -68.22 9.05 -42.59
N GLU A 270 -67.59 8.38 -43.55
CA GLU A 270 -68.15 8.22 -44.88
C GLU A 270 -69.47 7.42 -44.85
N VAL A 271 -69.54 6.37 -44.03
CA VAL A 271 -70.78 5.59 -43.83
C VAL A 271 -71.89 6.44 -43.20
N GLN A 272 -71.59 7.27 -42.19
CA GLN A 272 -72.58 8.18 -41.60
C GLN A 272 -73.12 9.20 -42.61
N THR A 273 -72.25 9.84 -43.38
CA THR A 273 -72.69 10.87 -44.35
C THR A 273 -73.53 10.29 -45.49
N LYS A 274 -73.22 9.06 -45.95
CA LYS A 274 -74.03 8.33 -46.95
C LYS A 274 -75.41 7.93 -46.43
N SER A 275 -75.52 7.59 -45.15
CA SER A 275 -76.80 7.30 -44.47
C SER A 275 -77.73 8.52 -44.44
N THR A 276 -77.20 9.71 -44.12
CA THR A 276 -78.02 10.93 -44.01
C THR A 276 -78.53 11.45 -45.35
N ARG A 277 -77.80 11.25 -46.46
CA ARG A 277 -78.23 11.68 -47.81
C ARG A 277 -79.29 10.78 -48.47
N ARG A 278 -79.59 9.61 -47.90
CA ARG A 278 -80.60 8.67 -48.42
C ARG A 278 -81.97 8.80 -47.72
N LYS A 279 -82.14 9.78 -46.84
CA LYS A 279 -83.43 10.23 -46.31
C LYS A 279 -83.80 11.56 -46.93
#